data_AF-A9M4W0-F1
#
_entry.id   AF-A9M4W0-F1
#
_cell.length_a   1.000
_cell.length_b   1.000
_cell.length_c   1.000
_cell.angle_alpha   90.00
_cell.angle_beta   90.00
_cell.angle_gamma   90.00
#
_symmetry.space_group_name_H-M   'P 1'
#
loop_
_entity.id
_entity.type
_entity.pdbx_description
1 polymer ?
#
loop_
_entity_poly.entity_id
_entity_poly.type
_entity_poly.pdbx_seq_one_letter_code
_entity_poly.pdbx_strand_id
1 'polypeptide(L)'
;MLSGVEKLKLAKEIRQLRAQIKSASIKGIEKLKIAKQIKAIRAQIVGGAQKLASRLDELIGGKFDHLEPVKFIAIVREISEESGEFESVKQPVINYVEKRLPA
;
A
#
# COMPACT_ATOMS: atom_id res chain seq x y z
N MET A 1 2.35 5.42 -16.22
CA MET A 1 3.44 5.92 -15.35
C MET A 1 3.45 7.43 -15.40
N LEU A 2 3.60 8.11 -14.26
CA LEU A 2 3.72 9.58 -14.24
C LEU A 2 4.96 10.05 -15.01
N SER A 3 4.81 11.11 -15.79
CA SER A 3 5.92 11.77 -16.49
C SER A 3 6.92 12.38 -15.50
N GLY A 4 8.16 12.59 -15.96
CA GLY A 4 9.21 13.22 -15.14
C GLY A 4 8.80 14.61 -14.61
N VAL A 5 8.03 15.37 -15.40
CA VAL A 5 7.52 16.70 -15.02
C VAL A 5 6.47 16.60 -13.90
N GLU A 6 5.57 15.62 -13.97
CA GLU A 6 4.55 15.40 -12.94
C GLU A 6 5.16 14.94 -11.62
N LYS A 7 6.15 14.04 -11.65
CA LYS A 7 6.90 13.65 -10.44
C LYS A 7 7.59 14.84 -9.78
N LEU A 8 8.14 15.76 -10.59
CA LEU A 8 8.75 17.00 -10.12
C LEU A 8 7.73 17.93 -9.46
N LYS A 9 6.53 18.07 -10.03
CA LYS A 9 5.43 18.85 -9.42
C LYS A 9 5.02 18.27 -8.08
N LEU A 10 4.77 16.97 -8.00
CA LEU A 10 4.40 16.27 -6.76
C LEU A 10 5.50 16.35 -5.69
N ALA A 11 6.78 16.29 -6.09
CA ALA A 11 7.91 16.46 -5.17
C ALA A 11 7.98 17.88 -4.58
N LYS A 12 7.69 18.92 -5.38
CA LYS A 12 7.58 20.31 -4.91
C LYS A 12 6.44 20.47 -3.90
N GLU A 13 5.30 19.83 -4.16
CA GLU A 13 4.13 19.85 -3.28
C GLU A 13 4.42 19.20 -1.91
N ILE A 14 5.10 18.03 -1.90
CA ILE A 14 5.59 17.42 -0.64
C ILE A 14 6.49 18.39 0.14
N ARG A 15 7.35 19.14 -0.54
CA ARG A 15 8.26 20.09 0.11
C ARG A 15 7.49 21.22 0.80
N GLN A 16 6.46 21.74 0.14
CA GLN A 16 5.58 22.79 0.69
C GLN A 16 4.79 22.28 1.90
N LEU A 17 4.19 21.09 1.80
CA LEU A 17 3.45 20.46 2.90
C LEU A 17 4.37 20.19 4.12
N ARG A 18 5.62 19.80 3.89
CA ARG A 18 6.62 19.66 4.98
C ARG A 18 6.99 20.98 5.62
N ALA A 19 7.08 22.06 4.84
CA ALA A 19 7.35 23.40 5.36
C ALA A 19 6.18 23.89 6.24
N GLN A 20 4.94 23.60 5.82
CA GLN A 20 3.74 23.88 6.61
C GLN A 20 3.76 23.14 7.95
N ILE A 21 4.05 21.83 7.99
CA ILE A 21 4.14 21.07 9.25
C ILE A 21 5.17 21.67 10.23
N LYS A 22 6.27 22.22 9.70
CA LYS A 22 7.35 22.82 10.49
C LYS A 22 6.99 24.23 10.99
N SER A 23 5.99 24.91 10.43
CA SER A 23 5.57 26.20 10.96
C SER A 23 4.84 26.00 12.29
N ALA A 24 5.13 26.89 13.26
CA ALA A 24 4.55 26.82 14.60
C ALA A 24 3.03 27.10 14.65
N SER A 25 2.45 27.51 13.52
CA SER A 25 1.04 27.95 13.41
C SER A 25 0.03 26.81 13.29
N ILE A 26 0.46 25.58 13.01
CA ILE A 26 -0.44 24.46 12.66
C ILE A 26 -0.66 23.54 13.88
N LYS A 27 -1.93 23.31 14.24
CA LYS A 27 -2.33 22.47 15.39
C LYS A 27 -2.29 20.97 15.05
N GLY A 28 -2.31 20.11 16.07
CA GLY A 28 -2.10 18.66 15.93
C GLY A 28 -3.00 17.94 14.91
N ILE A 29 -4.28 18.29 14.84
CA ILE A 29 -5.24 17.71 13.89
C ILE A 29 -4.87 18.07 12.43
N GLU A 30 -4.48 19.31 12.19
CA GLU A 30 -4.05 19.77 10.87
C GLU A 30 -2.72 19.15 10.47
N LYS A 31 -1.77 18.99 11.40
CA LYS A 31 -0.52 18.26 11.16
C LYS A 31 -0.78 16.82 10.71
N LEU A 32 -1.75 16.12 11.33
CA LEU A 32 -2.16 14.78 10.91
C LEU A 32 -2.77 14.76 9.50
N LYS A 33 -3.60 15.76 9.16
CA LYS A 33 -4.19 15.90 7.82
C LYS A 33 -3.11 16.09 6.75
N ILE A 34 -2.13 16.97 7.01
CA ILE A 34 -1.01 17.23 6.11
C ILE A 34 -0.12 15.98 5.98
N ALA A 35 0.11 15.24 7.07
CA ALA A 35 0.87 13.99 7.03
C ALA A 35 0.18 12.92 6.15
N LYS A 36 -1.16 12.81 6.22
CA LYS A 36 -1.94 11.93 5.33
C LYS A 36 -1.80 12.35 3.85
N GLN A 37 -1.84 13.65 3.56
CA GLN A 37 -1.65 14.18 2.20
C GLN A 37 -0.24 13.87 1.66
N ILE A 38 0.81 14.06 2.47
CA ILE A 38 2.19 13.69 2.09
C ILE A 38 2.29 12.19 1.79
N LYS A 39 1.61 11.33 2.58
CA LYS A 39 1.59 9.87 2.34
C LYS A 39 0.93 9.53 1.00
N ALA A 40 -0.20 10.16 0.69
CA ALA A 40 -0.91 9.97 -0.57
C ALA A 40 -0.07 10.41 -1.79
N ILE A 41 0.56 11.58 -1.73
CA ILE A 41 1.42 12.08 -2.82
C ILE A 41 2.64 11.17 -3.01
N ARG A 42 3.25 10.65 -1.93
CA ARG A 42 4.32 9.65 -2.06
C ARG A 42 3.85 8.38 -2.73
N ALA A 43 2.65 7.89 -2.42
CA ALA A 43 2.09 6.70 -3.07
C ALA A 43 1.93 6.91 -4.58
N GLN A 44 1.55 8.12 -5.02
CA GLN A 44 1.49 8.50 -6.43
C GLN A 44 2.88 8.53 -7.09
N ILE A 45 3.89 9.14 -6.44
CA ILE A 45 5.25 9.25 -6.98
C ILE A 45 5.95 7.88 -7.09
N VAL A 46 5.85 7.06 -6.04
CA VAL A 46 6.56 5.78 -5.92
C VAL A 46 5.85 4.68 -6.71
N GLY A 47 4.64 4.92 -7.20
CA GLY A 47 3.83 3.89 -7.86
C GLY A 47 3.32 2.84 -6.86
N GLY A 48 3.07 3.24 -5.61
CA GLY A 48 2.61 2.34 -4.55
C GLY A 48 1.36 1.57 -4.96
N ALA A 49 0.43 2.20 -5.69
CA ALA A 49 -0.75 1.54 -6.24
C ALA A 49 -0.42 0.49 -7.32
N GLN A 50 0.62 0.71 -8.13
CA GLN A 50 1.07 -0.24 -9.15
C GLN A 50 1.77 -1.45 -8.51
N LYS A 51 2.54 -1.22 -7.45
CA LYS A 51 3.19 -2.28 -6.67
C LYS A 51 2.17 -3.09 -5.86
N LEU A 52 1.12 -2.44 -5.33
CA LEU A 52 -0.01 -3.06 -4.66
C LEU A 52 -0.84 -3.94 -5.58
N ALA A 53 -1.26 -3.39 -6.73
CA ALA A 53 -1.97 -4.16 -7.76
C ALA A 53 -1.15 -5.38 -8.17
N SER A 54 0.15 -5.19 -8.42
CA SER A 54 1.07 -6.29 -8.73
C SER A 54 1.18 -7.32 -7.60
N ARG A 55 1.21 -6.92 -6.32
CA ARG A 55 1.28 -7.88 -5.19
C ARG A 55 -0.05 -8.61 -4.97
N LEU A 56 -1.18 -7.95 -5.18
CA LEU A 56 -2.50 -8.56 -5.15
C LEU A 56 -2.66 -9.57 -6.30
N ASP A 57 -2.25 -9.22 -7.51
CA ASP A 57 -2.25 -10.10 -8.68
C ASP A 57 -1.34 -11.31 -8.45
N GLU A 58 -0.17 -11.12 -7.83
CA GLU A 58 0.72 -12.21 -7.42
C GLU A 58 0.09 -13.14 -6.37
N LEU A 59 -0.69 -12.59 -5.44
CA LEU A 59 -1.42 -13.37 -4.44
C LEU A 59 -2.55 -14.18 -5.09
N ILE A 60 -3.32 -13.57 -5.99
CA ILE A 60 -4.38 -14.25 -6.76
C ILE A 60 -3.79 -15.35 -7.64
N GLY A 61 -2.63 -15.10 -8.24
CA GLY A 61 -1.89 -16.08 -9.04
C GLY A 61 -1.26 -17.23 -8.24
N GLY A 62 -1.42 -17.25 -6.91
CA GLY A 62 -0.89 -18.32 -6.04
C GLY A 62 0.63 -18.30 -5.89
N LYS A 63 1.30 -17.16 -6.20
CA LYS A 63 2.76 -17.05 -6.13
C LYS A 63 3.29 -17.36 -4.73
N PHE A 64 2.49 -17.11 -3.69
CA PHE A 64 2.86 -17.29 -2.29
C PHE A 64 2.44 -18.64 -1.70
N ASP A 65 1.80 -19.53 -2.47
CA ASP A 65 1.21 -20.77 -1.94
C ASP A 65 2.23 -21.76 -1.39
N HIS A 66 3.48 -21.66 -1.86
CA HIS A 66 4.60 -22.47 -1.39
C HIS A 66 5.13 -22.03 -0.02
N LEU A 67 4.75 -20.84 0.46
CA LEU A 67 5.22 -20.32 1.75
C LEU A 67 4.57 -21.06 2.91
N GLU A 68 5.25 -21.08 4.05
CA GLU A 68 4.68 -21.56 5.31
C GLU A 68 3.51 -20.68 5.78
N PRO A 69 2.54 -21.24 6.55
CA PRO A 69 1.32 -20.54 6.93
C PRO A 69 1.57 -19.19 7.60
N VAL A 70 2.55 -19.10 8.49
CA VAL A 70 2.90 -17.86 9.20
C VAL A 70 3.33 -16.76 8.23
N LYS A 71 4.16 -17.12 7.22
CA LYS A 71 4.66 -16.18 6.22
C LYS A 71 3.57 -15.78 5.22
N PHE A 72 2.74 -16.74 4.82
CA PHE A 72 1.60 -16.48 3.94
C PHE A 72 0.61 -15.50 4.58
N ILE A 73 0.23 -15.73 5.85
CA ILE A 73 -0.68 -14.85 6.60
C ILE A 73 -0.11 -13.43 6.72
N ALA A 74 1.19 -13.30 6.97
CA ALA A 74 1.84 -11.98 7.07
C ALA A 74 1.74 -11.21 5.75
N ILE A 75 1.97 -11.88 4.60
CA ILE A 75 1.86 -11.25 3.28
C ILE A 75 0.41 -10.87 2.96
N VAL A 76 -0.56 -11.76 3.20
CA VAL A 76 -1.98 -11.47 2.96
C VAL A 76 -2.44 -10.28 3.79
N ARG A 77 -2.01 -10.21 5.06
CA ARG A 77 -2.31 -9.09 5.96
C ARG A 77 -1.70 -7.79 5.45
N GLU A 78 -0.43 -7.81 5.05
CA GLU A 78 0.24 -6.64 4.48
C GLU A 78 -0.51 -6.14 3.24
N ILE A 79 -0.86 -7.03 2.30
CA ILE A 79 -1.62 -6.70 1.08
C ILE A 79 -3.02 -6.16 1.42
N SER A 80 -3.70 -6.74 2.40
CA SER A 80 -5.06 -6.31 2.80
C SER A 80 -5.05 -4.94 3.49
N GLU A 81 -4.11 -4.71 4.39
CA GLU A 81 -3.94 -3.41 5.08
C GLU A 81 -3.47 -2.30 4.12
N GLU A 82 -2.66 -2.66 3.13
CA GLU A 82 -2.18 -1.73 2.10
C GLU A 82 -3.23 -1.40 1.03
N SER A 83 -4.09 -2.36 0.64
CA SER A 83 -5.17 -2.16 -0.34
C SER A 83 -6.45 -1.58 0.27
N GLY A 84 -6.69 -1.83 1.56
CA GLY A 84 -7.93 -1.47 2.23
C GLY A 84 -9.13 -2.32 1.82
N GLU A 85 -8.92 -3.42 1.07
CA GLU A 85 -9.97 -4.26 0.53
C GLU A 85 -9.75 -5.74 0.91
N PHE A 86 -10.63 -6.25 1.77
CA PHE A 86 -10.53 -7.61 2.33
C PHE A 86 -11.28 -8.68 1.51
N GLU A 87 -12.20 -8.29 0.62
CA GLU A 87 -12.95 -9.25 -0.20
C GLU A 87 -12.03 -9.94 -1.23
N SER A 88 -11.17 -9.15 -1.87
CA SER A 88 -10.26 -9.58 -2.94
C SER A 88 -9.24 -10.65 -2.51
N VAL A 89 -8.99 -10.80 -1.20
CA VAL A 89 -8.03 -11.78 -0.65
C VAL A 89 -8.67 -13.08 -0.14
N LYS A 90 -10.01 -13.15 -0.04
CA LYS A 90 -10.69 -14.34 0.50
C LYS A 90 -10.44 -15.60 -0.31
N GLN A 91 -10.64 -15.53 -1.63
CA GLN A 91 -10.49 -16.69 -2.50
C GLN A 91 -9.04 -17.23 -2.53
N PRO A 92 -8.00 -16.37 -2.64
CA PRO A 92 -6.61 -16.83 -2.50
C PRO A 92 -6.31 -17.55 -1.19
N VAL A 93 -6.87 -17.08 -0.06
CA VAL A 93 -6.69 -17.73 1.25
C VAL A 93 -7.38 -19.09 1.29
N ILE A 94 -8.59 -19.20 0.75
CA ILE A 94 -9.31 -20.49 0.64
C ILE A 94 -8.48 -21.49 -0.18
N ASN A 95 -8.02 -21.07 -1.36
CA ASN A 95 -7.20 -21.90 -2.25
C ASN A 95 -5.92 -22.39 -1.55
N TYR A 96 -5.29 -21.51 -0.76
CA TYR A 96 -4.09 -21.86 0.03
C TYR A 96 -4.38 -22.92 1.10
N VAL A 97 -5.51 -22.78 1.81
CA VAL A 97 -5.94 -23.73 2.85
C VAL A 97 -6.29 -25.08 2.23
N GLU A 98 -7.08 -25.10 1.15
CA GLU A 98 -7.47 -26.33 0.45
C GLU A 98 -6.25 -27.13 -0.06
N LYS A 99 -5.23 -26.46 -0.59
CA LYS A 99 -3.98 -27.12 -1.02
C LYS A 99 -3.18 -27.76 0.10
N ARG A 100 -3.35 -27.28 1.34
CA ARG A 100 -2.59 -27.74 2.51
C ARG A 100 -3.37 -28.68 3.43
N LEU A 101 -4.69 -28.77 3.26
CA LEU A 101 -5.47 -29.80 3.93
C LEU A 101 -5.16 -31.14 3.26
N PRO A 102 -4.65 -32.15 4.01
CA PRO A 102 -4.64 -33.50 3.49
C PRO A 102 -6.08 -33.94 3.23
N ALA A 103 -6.31 -34.62 2.10
CA ALA A 103 -7.59 -35.18 1.70
C ALA A 103 -8.18 -36.12 2.75
#